data_AF-A0A7W1I3B1-F1
#
_entry.id   AF-A0A7W1I3B1-F1
#
_cell.length_a   1.000
_cell.length_b   1.000
_cell.length_c   1.000
_cell.angle_alpha   90.00
_cell.angle_beta   90.00
_cell.angle_gamma   90.00
#
_symmetry.space_group_name_H-M   'P 1'
#
loop_
_entity.id
_entity.type
_entity.pdbx_description
1 polymer ?
#
loop_
_entity_poly.entity_id
_entity_poly.type
_entity_poly.pdbx_seq_one_letter_code
_entity_poly.pdbx_strand_id
1 'polypeptide(L)'
;MIGYVQQMPIVLSSADLNFRARAFATALVPVFLCFAGCGSPNNNSGTSQQAAVAQRAEAQTERDNLQLAHRAFVGEPPVGEIKRQMDRNFALYGGLPATNEIYGRAGSALVALRKQTGVPEMRILDHMARSHVPGVKLTFPDAAGLSASFLQAGDK
;
A
#
# COMPACT_ATOMS: atom_id res chain seq x y z
N MET A 1 -41.45 19.43 38.84
CA MET A 1 -40.16 18.72 38.76
C MET A 1 -39.47 19.19 37.49
N ILE A 2 -38.41 19.98 37.64
CA ILE A 2 -37.69 20.63 36.54
C ILE A 2 -36.48 19.73 36.25
N GLY A 3 -36.48 19.07 35.09
CA GLY A 3 -35.38 18.21 34.63
C GLY A 3 -34.34 19.04 33.89
N TYR A 4 -33.10 19.02 34.40
CA TYR A 4 -31.96 19.69 33.78
C TYR A 4 -31.49 18.92 32.53
N VAL A 5 -31.47 19.61 31.38
CA VAL A 5 -30.86 19.14 30.14
C VAL A 5 -29.35 19.40 30.22
N GLN A 6 -28.56 18.33 30.30
CA GLN A 6 -27.09 18.42 30.35
C GLN A 6 -26.56 18.61 28.92
N GLN A 7 -26.17 19.85 28.62
CA GLN A 7 -25.62 20.29 27.36
C GLN A 7 -24.11 19.99 27.33
N MET A 8 -23.67 19.09 26.45
CA MET A 8 -22.25 18.78 26.27
C MET A 8 -21.60 19.77 25.27
N PRO A 9 -20.43 20.35 25.59
CA PRO A 9 -19.69 21.17 24.63
C PRO A 9 -18.97 20.31 23.59
N ILE A 10 -19.30 20.58 22.32
CA ILE A 10 -18.52 20.15 21.15
C ILE A 10 -17.23 20.96 21.15
N VAL A 11 -16.09 20.33 21.46
CA VAL A 11 -14.77 20.92 21.24
C VAL A 11 -14.34 20.56 19.82
N LEU A 12 -14.64 21.47 18.87
CA LEU A 12 -14.01 21.49 17.55
C LEU A 12 -12.55 21.92 17.71
N SER A 13 -11.62 20.96 17.69
CA SER A 13 -10.19 21.25 17.56
C SER A 13 -9.85 21.42 16.09
N SER A 14 -9.85 22.67 15.64
CA SER A 14 -9.26 23.12 14.38
C SER A 14 -7.74 23.35 14.57
N ALA A 15 -6.99 23.29 13.45
CA ALA A 15 -5.54 23.49 13.31
C ALA A 15 -4.69 22.22 13.56
N ASP A 16 -3.74 21.83 12.71
CA ASP A 16 -2.80 22.68 11.98
C ASP A 16 -2.32 22.00 10.69
N LEU A 17 -2.59 22.65 9.55
CA LEU A 17 -2.05 22.33 8.22
C LEU A 17 -0.59 22.78 8.15
N ASN A 18 0.36 21.92 8.52
CA ASN A 18 1.78 22.17 8.28
C ASN A 18 2.21 21.73 6.88
N PHE A 19 1.69 22.44 5.86
CA PHE A 19 2.21 22.41 4.50
C PHE A 19 3.40 23.40 4.41
N ARG A 20 4.56 22.99 4.92
CA ARG A 20 5.80 23.77 4.78
C ARG A 20 6.50 23.43 3.47
N ALA A 21 6.16 24.21 2.46
CA ALA A 21 6.98 24.44 1.28
C ALA A 21 8.33 25.08 1.67
N ARG A 22 9.43 24.39 1.34
CA ARG A 22 10.82 24.87 1.32
C ARG A 22 11.57 23.95 0.34
N ALA A 23 12.42 24.37 -0.58
CA ALA A 23 12.86 25.68 -1.01
C ALA A 23 13.46 25.47 -2.42
N PHE A 24 13.25 26.44 -3.30
CA PHE A 24 14.03 26.57 -4.52
C PHE A 24 15.49 26.82 -4.13
N ALA A 25 16.42 25.99 -4.61
CA ALA A 25 17.84 26.26 -4.57
C ALA A 25 18.43 25.98 -5.95
N THR A 26 18.44 27.04 -6.73
CA THR A 26 19.20 27.25 -7.96
C THR A 26 20.68 26.99 -7.71
N ALA A 27 21.29 26.04 -8.42
CA ALA A 27 22.74 25.87 -8.43
C ALA A 27 23.26 25.89 -9.87
N LEU A 28 23.97 26.98 -10.12
CA LEU A 28 24.88 27.32 -11.21
C LEU A 28 25.52 26.17 -12.01
N VAL A 29 25.46 26.39 -13.32
CA VAL A 29 26.26 25.84 -14.42
C VAL A 29 27.77 25.91 -14.15
N PRO A 30 28.53 24.88 -14.57
CA PRO A 30 29.71 25.16 -15.38
C PRO A 30 29.66 24.46 -16.75
N VAL A 31 29.77 25.28 -17.79
CA VAL A 31 30.19 24.98 -19.16
C VAL A 31 31.67 24.55 -19.15
N PHE A 32 32.06 23.65 -20.08
CA PHE A 32 33.38 23.09 -20.46
C PHE A 32 33.41 21.56 -20.25
N LEU A 33 33.58 20.68 -21.24
CA LEU A 33 34.45 20.69 -22.42
C LEU A 33 33.84 19.86 -23.57
N CYS A 34 33.99 20.35 -24.79
CA CYS A 34 33.85 19.57 -26.01
C CYS A 34 34.92 18.46 -26.06
N PHE A 35 34.51 17.20 -25.90
CA PHE A 35 35.26 16.07 -26.45
C PHE A 35 34.67 15.70 -27.80
N ALA A 36 35.32 16.18 -28.86
CA ALA A 36 35.24 15.61 -30.18
C ALA A 36 35.94 14.24 -30.13
N GLY A 37 35.15 13.17 -30.04
CA GLY A 37 35.61 11.80 -30.18
C GLY A 37 34.70 11.09 -31.17
N CYS A 38 35.01 11.18 -32.47
CA CYS A 38 34.50 10.24 -33.46
C CYS A 38 35.17 8.88 -33.21
N GLY A 39 34.41 7.87 -32.84
CA GLY A 39 34.95 6.52 -32.69
C GLY A 39 33.87 5.47 -32.40
N SER A 40 33.51 4.74 -33.46
CA SER A 40 32.92 3.40 -33.47
C SER A 40 31.38 3.28 -33.39
N PRO A 41 30.74 2.82 -34.49
CA PRO A 41 29.43 2.22 -34.43
C PRO A 41 29.58 0.77 -33.93
N ASN A 42 29.04 0.45 -32.74
CA ASN A 42 28.92 -0.94 -32.31
C ASN A 42 27.57 -1.22 -31.63
N ASN A 43 26.58 -1.44 -32.48
CA ASN A 43 25.59 -2.52 -32.49
C ASN A 43 25.32 -3.24 -31.14
N ASN A 44 24.12 -2.99 -30.60
CA ASN A 44 23.20 -3.92 -29.92
C ASN A 44 23.78 -4.96 -28.93
N SER A 45 23.49 -4.77 -27.63
CA SER A 45 22.84 -5.77 -26.72
C SER A 45 23.03 -5.47 -25.21
N GLY A 46 22.77 -4.24 -24.75
CA GLY A 46 22.87 -3.86 -23.32
C GLY A 46 21.56 -3.88 -22.54
N THR A 47 20.42 -3.68 -23.22
CA THR A 47 19.13 -3.39 -22.57
C THR A 47 18.45 -4.63 -21.96
N SER A 48 18.70 -5.82 -22.52
CA SER A 48 18.04 -7.07 -22.10
C SER A 48 18.62 -7.69 -20.83
N GLN A 49 19.91 -7.50 -20.55
CA GLN A 49 20.53 -8.02 -19.32
C GLN A 49 20.18 -7.19 -18.08
N GLN A 50 20.14 -5.85 -18.19
CA GLN A 50 19.70 -4.99 -17.08
C GLN A 50 18.23 -5.17 -16.72
N ALA A 51 17.35 -5.34 -17.72
CA ALA A 51 15.94 -5.65 -17.47
C ALA A 51 15.76 -7.01 -16.76
N ALA A 52 16.53 -8.04 -17.14
CA ALA A 52 16.45 -9.36 -16.51
C ALA A 52 16.96 -9.37 -15.05
N VAL A 53 17.98 -8.57 -14.72
CA VAL A 53 18.48 -8.44 -13.34
C VAL A 53 17.50 -7.66 -12.47
N ALA A 54 16.92 -6.57 -12.99
CA ALA A 54 15.89 -5.80 -12.29
C ALA A 54 14.64 -6.65 -11.99
N GLN A 55 14.14 -7.41 -12.97
CA GLN A 55 13.00 -8.32 -12.79
C GLN A 55 13.27 -9.40 -11.73
N ARG A 56 14.49 -9.94 -11.66
CA ARG A 56 14.87 -10.91 -10.63
C ARG A 56 14.92 -10.28 -9.23
N ALA A 57 15.45 -9.06 -9.11
CA ALA A 57 15.47 -8.32 -7.85
C ALA A 57 14.05 -7.97 -7.37
N GLU A 58 13.17 -7.61 -8.30
CA GLU A 58 11.76 -7.39 -8.01
C GLU A 58 11.10 -8.68 -7.53
N ALA A 59 11.20 -9.79 -8.27
CA ALA A 59 10.61 -11.06 -7.84
C ALA A 59 11.12 -11.53 -6.47
N GLN A 60 12.38 -11.25 -6.14
CA GLN A 60 12.93 -11.56 -4.82
C GLN A 60 12.30 -10.69 -3.72
N THR A 61 12.18 -9.38 -3.97
CA THR A 61 11.55 -8.45 -3.03
C THR A 61 10.08 -8.81 -2.79
N GLU A 62 9.36 -9.30 -3.80
CA GLU A 62 7.99 -9.81 -3.65
C GLU A 62 7.94 -10.94 -2.62
N ARG A 63 8.82 -11.93 -2.79
CA ARG A 63 8.90 -13.09 -1.91
C ARG A 63 9.23 -12.66 -0.49
N ASP A 64 10.14 -11.72 -0.33
CA ASP A 64 10.54 -11.21 0.99
C ASP A 64 9.37 -10.49 1.67
N ASN A 65 8.63 -9.65 0.94
CA ASN A 65 7.44 -8.96 1.46
C ASN A 65 6.31 -9.94 1.82
N LEU A 66 6.08 -10.95 0.99
CA LEU A 66 5.08 -11.99 1.28
C LEU A 66 5.50 -12.89 2.44
N GLN A 67 6.80 -13.19 2.59
CA GLN A 67 7.33 -13.91 3.76
C GLN A 67 7.20 -13.09 5.03
N LEU A 68 7.42 -11.77 4.96
CA LEU A 68 7.17 -10.87 6.08
C LEU A 68 5.69 -10.88 6.47
N ALA A 69 4.79 -10.82 5.50
CA ALA A 69 3.35 -10.93 5.74
C ALA A 69 2.98 -12.27 6.39
N HIS A 70 3.54 -13.38 5.90
CA HIS A 70 3.34 -14.71 6.49
C HIS A 70 3.70 -14.75 7.99
N ARG A 71 4.83 -14.15 8.38
CA ARG A 71 5.24 -14.10 9.79
C ARG A 71 4.44 -13.11 10.63
N ALA A 72 3.91 -12.04 10.00
CA ALA A 72 3.20 -10.97 10.71
C ALA A 72 1.70 -11.24 10.88
N PHE A 73 1.11 -12.04 9.98
CA PHE A 73 -0.31 -12.33 9.94
C PHE A 73 -0.67 -13.36 11.00
N VAL A 74 -1.84 -13.19 11.63
CA VAL A 74 -2.31 -14.14 12.64
C VAL A 74 -2.61 -15.49 12.01
N GLY A 75 -2.11 -16.54 12.64
CA GLY A 75 -2.27 -17.93 12.19
C GLY A 75 -1.27 -18.36 11.11
N GLU A 76 -0.27 -17.52 10.81
CA GLU A 76 0.82 -17.81 9.88
C GLU A 76 0.34 -18.44 8.55
N PRO A 77 -0.63 -17.82 7.85
CA PRO A 77 -1.20 -18.38 6.63
C PRO A 77 -0.12 -18.58 5.57
N PRO A 78 -0.17 -19.66 4.77
CA PRO A 78 0.87 -19.94 3.81
C PRO A 78 0.99 -18.80 2.79
N VAL A 79 2.23 -18.48 2.39
CA VAL A 79 2.55 -17.36 1.49
C VAL A 79 1.68 -17.34 0.22
N GLY A 80 1.42 -18.51 -0.38
CA GLY A 80 0.58 -18.63 -1.57
C GLY A 80 -0.89 -18.25 -1.32
N GLU A 81 -1.40 -18.47 -0.10
CA GLU A 81 -2.75 -18.05 0.30
C GLU A 81 -2.84 -16.54 0.43
N ILE A 82 -1.87 -15.93 1.12
CA ILE A 82 -1.78 -14.47 1.30
C ILE A 82 -1.74 -13.79 -0.07
N LYS A 83 -0.83 -14.25 -0.94
CA LYS A 83 -0.68 -13.72 -2.29
C LYS A 83 -1.98 -13.81 -3.07
N ARG A 84 -2.62 -14.99 -3.09
CA ARG A 84 -3.86 -15.20 -3.83
C ARG A 84 -5.00 -14.29 -3.37
N GLN A 85 -5.14 -14.10 -2.05
CA GLN A 85 -6.17 -13.23 -1.50
C GLN A 85 -5.88 -11.75 -1.75
N MET A 86 -4.61 -11.33 -1.65
CA MET A 86 -4.21 -9.96 -2.00
C MET A 86 -4.45 -9.69 -3.49
N ASP A 87 -4.03 -10.58 -4.39
CA ASP A 87 -4.21 -10.46 -5.84
C ASP A 87 -5.68 -10.31 -6.21
N ARG A 88 -6.52 -11.16 -5.62
CA ARG A 88 -7.97 -11.10 -5.79
C ARG A 88 -8.51 -9.73 -5.37
N ASN A 89 -8.09 -9.22 -4.23
CA ASN A 89 -8.57 -7.93 -3.74
C ASN A 89 -8.00 -6.74 -4.55
N PHE A 90 -6.75 -6.79 -5.02
CA PHE A 90 -6.19 -5.76 -5.90
C PHE A 90 -6.92 -5.69 -7.24
N ALA A 91 -7.35 -6.82 -7.78
CA ALA A 91 -8.18 -6.86 -8.98
C ALA A 91 -9.56 -6.21 -8.76
N LEU A 92 -10.16 -6.39 -7.58
CA LEU A 92 -11.48 -5.84 -7.24
C LEU A 92 -11.46 -4.34 -6.92
N TYR A 93 -10.42 -3.86 -6.23
CA TYR A 93 -10.38 -2.50 -5.65
C TYR A 93 -9.40 -1.55 -6.37
N GLY A 94 -9.50 -1.51 -7.70
CA GLY A 94 -8.80 -0.52 -8.52
C GLY A 94 -7.85 -1.09 -9.57
N GLY A 95 -7.80 -2.42 -9.76
CA GLY A 95 -6.92 -3.05 -10.75
C GLY A 95 -5.45 -2.74 -10.48
N LEU A 96 -5.07 -2.68 -9.21
CA LEU A 96 -3.73 -2.31 -8.79
C LEU A 96 -2.73 -3.34 -9.34
N PRO A 97 -1.61 -2.89 -9.92
CA PRO A 97 -0.58 -3.82 -10.35
C PRO A 97 0.00 -4.51 -9.11
N ALA A 98 0.01 -5.84 -9.14
CA ALA A 98 0.54 -6.71 -8.10
C ALA A 98 2.07 -6.58 -8.04
N THR A 99 2.54 -5.43 -7.53
CA THR A 99 3.94 -5.09 -7.39
C THR A 99 4.37 -5.20 -5.93
N ASN A 100 5.67 -5.37 -5.71
CA ASN A 100 6.24 -5.56 -4.38
C ASN A 100 5.88 -4.46 -3.40
N GLU A 101 5.94 -3.22 -3.87
CA GLU A 101 5.62 -2.05 -3.06
C GLU A 101 4.16 -2.10 -2.59
N ILE A 102 3.25 -2.51 -3.48
CA ILE A 102 1.83 -2.63 -3.16
C ILE A 102 1.59 -3.77 -2.17
N TYR A 103 2.24 -4.94 -2.34
CA TYR A 103 2.18 -6.01 -1.34
C TYR A 103 2.69 -5.58 0.03
N GLY A 104 3.83 -4.89 0.09
CA GLY A 104 4.41 -4.41 1.34
C GLY A 104 3.52 -3.39 2.05
N ARG A 105 2.97 -2.42 1.30
CA ARG A 105 2.03 -1.42 1.81
C ARG A 105 0.72 -2.06 2.28
N ALA A 106 0.14 -2.97 1.50
CA ALA A 106 -1.09 -3.67 1.83
C ALA A 106 -0.92 -4.56 3.07
N GLY A 107 0.16 -5.34 3.14
CA GLY A 107 0.47 -6.18 4.30
C GLY A 107 0.66 -5.34 5.57
N SER A 108 1.39 -4.23 5.48
CA SER A 108 1.58 -3.31 6.62
C SER A 108 0.26 -2.68 7.08
N ALA A 109 -0.60 -2.27 6.14
CA ALA A 109 -1.90 -1.70 6.45
C ALA A 109 -2.82 -2.73 7.13
N LEU A 110 -2.85 -3.98 6.66
CA LEU A 110 -3.64 -5.04 7.28
C LEU A 110 -3.18 -5.35 8.71
N VAL A 111 -1.86 -5.42 8.93
CA VAL A 111 -1.29 -5.61 10.27
C VAL A 111 -1.65 -4.44 11.19
N ALA A 112 -1.62 -3.21 10.69
CA ALA A 112 -2.05 -2.03 11.45
C ALA A 112 -3.53 -2.09 11.81
N LEU A 113 -4.41 -2.46 10.85
CA LEU A 113 -5.84 -2.63 11.09
C LEU A 113 -6.12 -3.71 12.13
N ARG A 114 -5.44 -4.87 12.07
CA ARG A 114 -5.55 -5.90 13.11
C ARG A 114 -5.21 -5.33 14.48
N LYS A 115 -4.10 -4.60 14.61
CA LYS A 115 -3.69 -4.04 15.91
C LYS A 115 -4.74 -3.07 16.48
N GLN A 116 -5.49 -2.39 15.62
CA GLN A 116 -6.54 -1.45 16.03
C GLN A 116 -7.87 -2.16 16.34
N THR A 117 -8.27 -3.13 15.54
CA THR A 117 -9.61 -3.72 15.62
C THR A 117 -9.66 -5.08 16.31
N GLY A 118 -8.52 -5.77 16.44
CA GLY A 118 -8.42 -7.16 16.87
C GLY A 118 -8.76 -8.18 15.78
N VAL A 119 -9.21 -7.75 14.60
CA VAL A 119 -9.68 -8.63 13.53
C VAL A 119 -8.48 -9.20 12.74
N PRO A 120 -8.42 -10.52 12.51
CA PRO A 120 -7.34 -11.13 11.72
C PRO A 120 -7.29 -10.64 10.27
N GLU A 121 -6.08 -10.44 9.74
CA GLU A 121 -5.85 -9.88 8.39
C GLU A 121 -6.56 -10.69 7.29
N MET A 122 -6.52 -12.02 7.39
CA MET A 122 -7.17 -12.91 6.43
C MET A 122 -8.70 -12.79 6.47
N ARG A 123 -9.29 -12.50 7.63
CA ARG A 123 -10.74 -12.27 7.75
C ARG A 123 -11.14 -10.94 7.10
N ILE A 124 -10.29 -9.92 7.24
CA ILE A 124 -10.49 -8.63 6.56
C ILE A 124 -10.46 -8.85 5.03
N LEU A 125 -9.44 -9.52 4.51
CA LEU A 125 -9.31 -9.82 3.07
C LEU A 125 -10.48 -10.65 2.53
N ASP A 126 -10.95 -11.64 3.28
CA ASP A 126 -12.10 -12.48 2.90
C ASP A 126 -13.41 -11.69 2.92
N HIS A 127 -13.61 -10.80 3.92
CA HIS A 127 -14.77 -9.91 3.94
C HIS A 127 -14.73 -8.90 2.79
N MET A 128 -13.59 -8.28 2.50
CA MET A 128 -13.43 -7.38 1.35
C MET A 128 -13.85 -8.05 0.04
N ALA A 129 -13.44 -9.31 -0.18
CA ALA A 129 -13.78 -10.04 -1.40
C ALA A 129 -15.26 -10.40 -1.51
N ARG A 130 -15.95 -10.63 -0.38
CA ARG A 130 -17.39 -10.97 -0.34
C ARG A 130 -18.30 -9.75 -0.39
N SER A 131 -17.89 -8.67 0.25
CA SER A 131 -18.67 -7.44 0.39
C SER A 131 -18.39 -6.43 -0.74
N HIS A 132 -17.66 -6.85 -1.77
CA HIS A 132 -17.41 -6.02 -2.95
C HIS A 132 -18.70 -5.79 -3.73
N VAL A 133 -19.05 -4.52 -3.95
CA VAL A 133 -20.22 -4.12 -4.74
C VAL A 133 -19.75 -3.59 -6.09
N PRO A 134 -20.13 -4.23 -7.21
CA PRO A 134 -19.78 -3.76 -8.55
C PRO A 134 -20.25 -2.32 -8.78
N GLY A 135 -19.39 -1.48 -9.35
CA GLY A 135 -19.70 -0.08 -9.66
C GLY A 135 -19.38 0.91 -8.53
N VAL A 136 -19.07 0.44 -7.32
CA VAL A 136 -18.57 1.30 -6.24
C VAL A 136 -17.04 1.41 -6.35
N LYS A 137 -16.53 2.64 -6.54
CA LYS A 137 -15.10 2.91 -6.56
C LYS A 137 -14.57 3.10 -5.15
N LEU A 138 -14.11 2.00 -4.55
CA LEU A 138 -13.38 1.98 -3.28
C LEU A 138 -11.92 1.62 -3.54
N THR A 139 -11.00 2.29 -2.83
CA THR A 139 -9.59 1.89 -2.85
C THR A 139 -9.37 0.72 -1.90
N PHE A 140 -8.30 -0.05 -2.12
CA PHE A 140 -7.93 -1.16 -1.24
C PHE A 140 -7.87 -0.76 0.26
N PRO A 141 -7.15 0.31 0.68
CA PRO A 141 -7.08 0.67 2.11
C PRO A 141 -8.44 1.09 2.67
N ASP A 142 -9.27 1.80 1.89
CA ASP A 142 -10.62 2.19 2.35
C ASP A 142 -11.52 0.97 2.56
N ALA A 143 -11.50 0.04 1.61
CA ALA A 143 -12.26 -1.21 1.69
C ALA A 143 -11.78 -2.10 2.85
N ALA A 144 -10.47 -2.12 3.12
CA ALA A 144 -9.90 -2.84 4.24
C ALA A 144 -10.34 -2.22 5.59
N GLY A 145 -10.30 -0.89 5.71
CA GLY A 145 -10.74 -0.19 6.91
C GLY A 145 -12.24 -0.37 7.18
N LEU A 146 -13.08 -0.24 6.15
CA LEU A 146 -14.52 -0.51 6.26
C LEU A 146 -14.78 -1.96 6.67
N SER A 147 -14.12 -2.92 6.01
CA SER A 147 -14.28 -4.34 6.33
C SER A 147 -13.86 -4.67 7.75
N ALA A 148 -12.74 -4.12 8.21
CA ALA A 148 -12.29 -4.29 9.59
C ALA A 148 -13.30 -3.72 10.59
N SER A 149 -13.87 -2.55 10.29
CA SER A 149 -14.88 -1.90 11.15
C SER A 149 -16.18 -2.71 11.21
N PHE A 150 -16.68 -3.20 10.07
CA PHE A 150 -17.89 -4.05 10.02
C PHE A 150 -17.70 -5.35 10.78
N LEU A 151 -16.56 -6.03 10.59
CA LEU A 151 -16.26 -7.27 11.30
C LEU A 151 -16.13 -7.03 12.82
N GLN A 152 -15.48 -5.95 13.24
CA GLN A 152 -15.35 -5.60 14.66
C GLN A 152 -16.70 -5.24 15.31
N ALA A 153 -17.66 -4.72 14.55
CA ALA A 153 -19.00 -4.43 15.02
C ALA A 153 -19.89 -5.68 15.09
N GLY A 154 -19.69 -6.65 14.17
CA GLY A 154 -20.47 -7.89 14.12
C GLY A 154 -20.01 -9.00 15.07
N ASP A 155 -18.76 -8.97 15.55
CA ASP A 155 -18.19 -9.93 16.52
C ASP A 155 -18.49 -9.56 18.01
N LYS A 156 -19.42 -8.63 18.27
CA LYS A 156 -19.82 -8.23 19.63
C LYS A 156 -21.17 -8.79 20.05
#